data_AF-A0A9Q4KGP2-F1
#
_entry.id   AF-A0A9Q4KGP2-F1
#
_cell.length_a   1.000
_cell.length_b   1.000
_cell.length_c   1.000
_cell.angle_alpha   90.00
_cell.angle_beta   90.00
_cell.angle_gamma   90.00
#
_symmetry.space_group_name_H-M   'P 1'
#
loop_
_entity.id
_entity.type
_entity.pdbx_description
1 polymer ?
#
loop_
_entity_poly.entity_id
_entity_poly.type
_entity_poly.pdbx_seq_one_letter_code
_entity_poly.pdbx_strand_id
1 'polypeptide(L)'
;MTKNEMQNFKKFYQIMNSNNDTFIQKIKVIKLNKSEGKEKTDKDGNPVINQATGEVEKWDDSYYLTFLAMNSGGTHSTRISQEQFVTLKEEFVYVATGKIEYVSYKDNYNTIPTVKFEIFEDFENYLVSQLEITTSQQEKSISVAEAKNTTSTKAP
;
A
#
# COMPACT_ATOMS: atom_id res chain seq x y z
N MET A 1 -30.52 -16.49 17.73
CA MET A 1 -29.78 -15.58 16.83
C MET A 1 -30.77 -14.95 15.87
N THR A 2 -30.94 -13.63 15.93
CA THR A 2 -31.84 -12.87 15.07
C THR A 2 -31.29 -12.80 13.64
N LYS A 3 -32.14 -12.46 12.66
CA LYS A 3 -31.72 -12.27 11.25
C LYS A 3 -30.58 -11.25 11.12
N ASN A 4 -30.58 -10.23 11.96
CA ASN A 4 -29.58 -9.16 11.97
C ASN A 4 -28.24 -9.65 12.56
N GLU A 5 -28.29 -10.42 13.64
CA GLU A 5 -27.11 -11.07 14.22
C GLU A 5 -26.46 -12.05 13.22
N MET A 6 -27.27 -12.79 12.45
CA MET A 6 -26.77 -13.73 11.45
C MET A 6 -26.14 -13.04 10.23
N GLN A 7 -26.69 -11.89 9.80
CA GLN A 7 -26.09 -11.03 8.77
C GLN A 7 -24.74 -10.47 9.22
N ASN A 8 -24.67 -9.98 10.46
CA ASN A 8 -23.42 -9.47 11.03
C ASN A 8 -22.37 -10.58 11.17
N PHE A 9 -22.78 -11.77 11.62
CA PHE A 9 -21.88 -12.92 11.73
C PHE A 9 -21.38 -13.38 10.36
N LYS A 10 -22.23 -13.39 9.33
CA LYS A 10 -21.83 -13.71 7.95
C LYS A 10 -20.81 -12.71 7.41
N LYS A 11 -21.02 -11.41 7.67
CA LYS A 11 -20.08 -10.36 7.25
C LYS A 11 -18.74 -10.48 7.97
N PHE A 12 -18.76 -10.76 9.27
CA PHE A 12 -17.57 -11.02 10.06
C PHE A 12 -16.82 -12.28 9.58
N TYR A 13 -17.55 -13.37 9.31
CA TYR A 13 -17.00 -14.60 8.74
C TYR A 13 -16.34 -14.35 7.37
N GLN A 14 -16.96 -13.52 6.51
CA GLN A 14 -16.38 -13.14 5.22
C GLN A 14 -15.10 -12.30 5.39
N ILE A 15 -15.05 -11.39 6.37
CA ILE A 15 -13.86 -10.60 6.68
C ILE A 15 -12.74 -11.50 7.22
N MET A 16 -13.05 -12.40 8.15
CA MET A 16 -12.07 -13.35 8.71
C MET A 16 -11.49 -14.30 7.67
N ASN A 17 -12.26 -14.64 6.64
CA ASN A 17 -11.82 -15.50 5.54
C ASN A 17 -11.37 -14.72 4.30
N SER A 18 -11.41 -13.38 4.32
CA SER A 18 -10.74 -12.59 3.30
C SER A 18 -9.24 -12.67 3.58
N ASN A 19 -8.45 -13.03 2.56
CA ASN A 19 -6.99 -13.11 2.69
C ASN A 19 -6.48 -11.80 3.25
N ASN A 20 -5.83 -11.87 4.41
CA ASN A 20 -5.25 -10.72 5.08
C ASN A 20 -3.82 -10.51 4.57
N ASP A 21 -3.66 -10.45 3.25
CA ASP A 21 -2.37 -10.17 2.59
C ASP A 21 -2.05 -8.68 2.67
N THR A 22 -2.21 -8.09 3.85
CA THR A 22 -1.91 -6.68 4.11
C THR A 22 -0.43 -6.58 4.47
N PHE A 23 0.32 -5.86 3.64
CA PHE A 23 1.73 -5.55 3.85
C PHE A 23 1.87 -4.07 4.20
N ILE A 24 2.36 -3.76 5.41
CA ILE A 24 2.65 -2.39 5.85
C ILE A 24 4.12 -2.30 6.22
N GLN A 25 4.83 -1.35 5.64
CA GLN A 25 6.27 -1.22 5.80
C GLN A 25 6.67 0.26 5.82
N LYS A 26 7.45 0.64 6.83
CA LYS A 26 8.16 1.93 6.81
C LYS A 26 9.34 1.84 5.86
N ILE A 27 9.38 2.73 4.88
CA ILE A 27 10.41 2.75 3.83
C ILE A 27 11.01 4.13 3.67
N LYS A 28 12.26 4.19 3.22
CA LYS A 28 12.87 5.41 2.67
C LYS A 28 12.99 5.25 1.16
N VAL A 29 12.47 6.20 0.38
CA VAL A 29 12.65 6.23 -1.08
C VAL A 29 14.10 6.57 -1.36
N ILE A 30 14.79 5.70 -2.08
CA ILE A 30 16.19 5.89 -2.46
C ILE A 30 16.28 6.40 -3.89
N LYS A 31 15.47 5.84 -4.79
CA LYS A 31 15.49 6.23 -6.20
C LYS A 31 14.15 5.97 -6.86
N LEU A 32 13.75 6.87 -7.74
CA LEU A 32 12.64 6.71 -8.67
C LEU A 32 13.19 6.60 -10.09
N ASN A 33 12.87 5.51 -10.78
CA ASN A 33 13.32 5.30 -12.16
C ASN A 33 12.15 5.10 -13.13
N LYS A 34 12.24 5.75 -14.30
CA LYS A 34 11.34 5.53 -15.43
C LYS A 34 12.08 4.74 -16.50
N SER A 35 11.50 3.65 -16.96
CA SER A 35 11.93 2.92 -18.15
C SER A 35 10.95 3.21 -19.26
N GLU A 36 11.45 3.72 -20.38
CA GLU A 36 10.62 3.91 -21.57
C GLU A 36 10.14 2.57 -22.11
N GLY A 37 8.90 2.58 -22.60
CA GLY A 37 8.30 1.46 -23.29
C GLY A 37 9.09 1.09 -24.54
N LYS A 38 9.43 -0.20 -24.66
CA LYS A 38 10.09 -0.72 -25.86
C LYS A 38 9.11 -0.79 -27.03
N GLU A 39 9.65 -0.73 -28.23
CA GLU A 39 8.88 -0.97 -29.46
C GLU A 39 8.21 -2.35 -29.41
N LYS A 40 6.93 -2.40 -29.81
CA LYS A 40 6.19 -3.64 -29.95
C LYS A 40 6.66 -4.32 -31.22
N THR A 41 7.00 -5.60 -31.10
CA THR A 41 7.31 -6.45 -32.24
C THR A 41 6.22 -7.50 -32.40
N ASP A 42 5.94 -7.89 -33.64
CA ASP A 42 5.10 -9.04 -33.95
C ASP A 42 5.81 -10.37 -33.62
N LYS A 43 5.20 -11.49 -33.99
CA LYS A 43 5.75 -12.84 -33.74
C LYS A 43 7.02 -13.13 -34.53
N ASP A 44 7.24 -12.40 -35.61
CA ASP A 44 8.37 -12.57 -36.53
C ASP A 44 9.49 -11.56 -36.23
N GLY A 45 9.28 -10.67 -35.24
CA GLY A 45 10.25 -9.68 -34.78
C GLY A 45 10.17 -8.33 -35.50
N ASN A 46 9.16 -8.10 -36.35
CA ASN A 46 9.01 -6.83 -37.06
C ASN A 46 8.28 -5.80 -36.19
N PRO A 47 8.60 -4.49 -36.30
CA PRO A 47 7.90 -3.45 -35.56
C PRO A 47 6.41 -3.40 -35.93
N VAL A 48 5.55 -3.35 -34.91
CA VAL A 48 4.11 -3.14 -35.10
C VAL A 48 3.89 -1.66 -35.40
N ILE A 49 3.31 -1.34 -36.56
CA ILE A 49 3.04 0.05 -36.96
C ILE A 49 1.58 0.38 -36.68
N ASN A 50 1.35 1.52 -36.02
CA ASN A 50 0.02 2.07 -35.85
C ASN A 50 -0.49 2.61 -37.19
N GLN A 51 -1.57 2.01 -37.70
CA GLN A 51 -2.13 2.38 -39.01
C GLN A 51 -2.65 3.82 -39.09
N ALA A 52 -2.99 4.45 -37.95
CA ALA A 52 -3.51 5.81 -37.91
C ALA A 52 -2.42 6.89 -37.93
N THR A 53 -1.24 6.61 -37.37
CA THR A 53 -0.14 7.58 -37.25
C THR A 53 1.07 7.26 -38.13
N GLY A 54 1.20 6.01 -38.59
CA GLY A 54 2.36 5.52 -39.32
C GLY A 54 3.60 5.30 -38.45
N GLU A 55 3.49 5.50 -37.13
CA GLU A 55 4.58 5.34 -36.16
C GLU A 55 4.61 3.93 -35.56
N VAL A 56 5.78 3.51 -35.08
CA VAL A 56 5.95 2.25 -34.37
C VAL A 56 5.23 2.30 -33.03
N GLU A 57 4.37 1.32 -32.77
CA GLU A 57 3.67 1.17 -31.50
C GLU A 57 4.66 0.77 -30.40
N LYS A 58 4.58 1.41 -29.23
CA LYS A 58 5.42 1.12 -28.06
C LYS A 58 4.60 0.55 -26.92
N TRP A 59 5.21 -0.26 -26.08
CA TRP A 59 4.64 -0.63 -24.78
C TRP A 59 4.51 0.60 -23.89
N ASP A 60 3.67 0.51 -22.84
CA ASP A 60 3.60 1.57 -21.86
C ASP A 60 4.91 1.67 -21.06
N ASP A 61 5.22 2.90 -20.64
CA ASP A 61 6.34 3.16 -19.76
C ASP A 61 6.21 2.41 -18.43
N SER A 62 7.34 2.03 -17.86
CA SER A 62 7.40 1.32 -16.59
C SER A 62 8.06 2.18 -15.52
N TYR A 63 7.45 2.27 -14.35
CA TYR A 63 7.89 3.11 -13.24
C TYR A 63 8.34 2.23 -12.08
N TYR A 64 9.50 2.53 -11.52
CA TYR A 64 10.14 1.72 -10.49
C TYR A 64 10.50 2.57 -9.29
N LEU A 65 10.25 2.00 -8.12
CA LEU A 65 10.67 2.50 -6.82
C LEU A 65 11.78 1.62 -6.30
N THR A 66 12.94 2.21 -6.01
CA THR A 66 13.97 1.62 -5.16
C THR A 66 13.86 2.23 -3.76
N PHE A 67 13.74 1.38 -2.76
CA PHE A 67 13.51 1.79 -1.38
C PHE A 67 14.37 1.00 -0.40
N LEU A 68 14.69 1.64 0.73
CA LEU A 68 15.28 1.00 1.90
C LEU A 68 14.15 0.58 2.84
N ALA A 69 14.05 -0.73 3.12
CA ALA A 69 13.13 -1.24 4.13
C ALA A 69 13.70 -0.92 5.52
N MET A 70 13.12 0.07 6.21
CA MET A 70 13.72 0.62 7.43
C MET A 70 13.74 -0.35 8.61
N ASN A 71 12.92 -1.41 8.58
CA ASN A 71 12.85 -2.41 9.65
C ASN A 71 13.93 -3.50 9.50
N SER A 72 14.42 -3.77 8.29
CA SER A 72 15.36 -4.87 8.00
C SER A 72 16.68 -4.40 7.38
N GLY A 73 16.78 -3.12 6.99
CA GLY A 73 17.99 -2.52 6.40
C GLY A 73 18.27 -2.90 4.94
N GLY A 74 17.42 -3.73 4.32
CA GLY A 74 17.57 -4.17 2.93
C GLY A 74 17.09 -3.12 1.92
N THR A 75 17.81 -2.98 0.80
CA THR A 75 17.36 -2.20 -0.35
C THR A 75 16.63 -3.11 -1.33
N HIS A 76 15.43 -2.70 -1.74
CA HIS A 76 14.56 -3.45 -2.64
C HIS A 76 14.05 -2.54 -3.76
N SER A 77 13.67 -3.16 -4.88
CA SER A 77 13.05 -2.47 -6.00
C SER A 77 11.74 -3.13 -6.37
N THR A 78 10.71 -2.33 -6.63
CA THR A 78 9.41 -2.81 -7.11
C THR A 78 8.84 -1.87 -8.16
N ARG A 79 7.90 -2.36 -8.96
CA ARG A 79 7.15 -1.54 -9.92
C ARG A 79 6.05 -0.78 -9.17
N ILE A 80 5.83 0.47 -9.57
CA ILE A 80 4.76 1.33 -9.06
C ILE A 80 3.93 1.90 -10.21
N SER A 81 2.78 2.47 -9.90
CA SER A 81 1.98 3.21 -10.88
C SER A 81 2.64 4.53 -11.26
N GLN A 82 2.26 5.10 -12.40
CA GLN A 82 2.70 6.45 -12.78
C GLN A 82 2.27 7.50 -11.76
N GLU A 83 1.05 7.37 -11.20
CA GLU A 83 0.53 8.26 -10.17
C GLU A 83 1.38 8.23 -8.90
N GLN A 84 1.78 7.04 -8.45
CA GLN A 84 2.70 6.88 -7.32
C GLN A 84 4.06 7.49 -7.66
N PHE A 85 4.54 7.31 -8.89
CA PHE A 85 5.84 7.84 -9.32
C PHE A 85 5.92 9.36 -9.27
N VAL A 86 4.85 10.06 -9.67
CA VAL A 86 4.81 11.54 -9.65
C VAL A 86 4.59 12.13 -8.27
N THR A 87 4.04 11.36 -7.33
CA THR A 87 3.74 11.83 -5.96
C THR A 87 4.88 11.57 -4.98
N LEU A 88 5.61 10.47 -5.15
CA LEU A 88 6.73 10.11 -4.30
C LEU A 88 7.94 11.03 -4.52
N LYS A 89 8.72 11.23 -3.46
CA LYS A 89 9.96 12.02 -3.48
C LYS A 89 11.12 11.17 -3.00
N GLU A 90 12.26 11.30 -3.67
CA GLU A 90 13.51 10.67 -3.23
C GLU A 90 13.96 11.24 -1.89
N GLU A 91 14.65 10.42 -1.10
CA GLU A 91 15.10 10.70 0.27
C GLU A 91 14.01 10.90 1.32
N PHE A 92 12.73 10.85 0.95
CA PHE A 92 11.61 10.92 1.88
C PHE A 92 11.25 9.55 2.46
N VAL A 93 10.63 9.58 3.65
CA VAL A 93 10.22 8.40 4.41
C VAL A 93 8.70 8.29 4.37
N TYR A 94 8.21 7.09 4.04
CA TYR A 94 6.77 6.81 3.93
C TYR A 94 6.40 5.58 4.74
N VAL A 95 5.15 5.53 5.20
CA VAL A 95 4.47 4.29 5.56
C VAL A 95 3.79 3.77 4.29
N ALA A 96 4.34 2.70 3.73
CA ALA A 96 3.84 2.09 2.51
C ALA A 96 2.96 0.90 2.86
N THR A 97 1.72 0.92 2.38
CA THR A 97 0.73 -0.14 2.56
C THR A 97 0.41 -0.78 1.22
N GLY A 98 0.28 -2.09 1.20
CA GLY A 98 -0.03 -2.84 -0.01
C GLY A 98 -0.29 -4.30 0.28
N LYS A 99 0.07 -5.14 -0.69
CA LYS A 99 -0.14 -6.59 -0.63
C LYS A 99 0.96 -7.38 -1.31
N ILE A 100 0.98 -8.68 -1.06
CA ILE A 100 1.83 -9.62 -1.77
C ILE A 100 1.05 -10.16 -2.98
N GLU A 101 1.61 -9.98 -4.18
CA GLU A 101 1.11 -10.60 -5.40
C GLU A 101 2.09 -11.67 -5.88
N TYR A 102 1.57 -12.80 -6.35
CA TYR A 102 2.37 -13.89 -6.91
C TYR A 102 2.43 -13.72 -8.42
N VAL A 103 3.55 -13.19 -8.92
CA VAL A 103 3.71 -12.82 -10.34
C VAL A 103 4.50 -13.90 -11.08
N SER A 104 3.97 -14.35 -12.22
CA SER A 104 4.71 -15.18 -13.17
C SER A 104 5.46 -14.29 -14.15
N TYR A 105 6.78 -14.47 -14.22
CA TYR A 105 7.61 -13.81 -15.22
C TYR A 105 7.78 -14.72 -16.44
N LYS A 106 8.09 -14.13 -17.59
CA LYS A 106 8.38 -14.89 -18.82
C LYS A 106 9.49 -15.91 -18.52
N ASP A 107 9.31 -17.14 -19.00
CA ASP A 107 10.24 -18.26 -18.83
C ASP A 107 10.39 -18.80 -17.39
N ASN A 108 9.60 -18.31 -16.42
CA ASN A 108 9.52 -18.88 -15.08
C ASN A 108 8.34 -19.84 -14.94
N TYR A 109 8.62 -21.05 -14.43
CA TYR A 109 7.58 -22.05 -14.14
C TYR A 109 6.81 -21.75 -12.84
N ASN A 110 7.45 -21.06 -11.89
CA ASN A 110 6.87 -20.71 -10.60
C ASN A 110 6.56 -19.21 -10.52
N THR A 111 5.53 -18.86 -9.75
CA THR A 111 5.26 -17.48 -9.36
C THR A 111 6.26 -17.01 -8.30
N ILE A 112 6.56 -15.71 -8.30
CA ILE A 112 7.43 -15.07 -7.31
C ILE A 112 6.58 -14.10 -6.47
N PRO A 113 6.63 -14.19 -5.13
CA PRO A 113 5.97 -13.21 -4.26
C PRO A 113 6.62 -11.83 -4.47
N THR A 114 5.80 -10.87 -4.87
CA THR A 114 6.20 -9.50 -5.17
C THR A 114 5.34 -8.55 -4.37
N VAL A 115 5.96 -7.59 -3.67
CA VAL A 115 5.22 -6.56 -2.96
C VAL A 115 4.68 -5.53 -3.95
N LYS A 116 3.37 -5.34 -3.92
CA LYS A 116 2.69 -4.26 -4.63
C LYS A 116 2.15 -3.27 -3.61
N PHE A 117 2.76 -2.10 -3.58
CA PHE A 117 2.27 -1.00 -2.77
C PHE A 117 1.05 -0.35 -3.42
N GLU A 118 0.06 -0.05 -2.59
CA GLU A 118 -1.19 0.59 -3.00
C GLU A 118 -1.25 2.02 -2.48
N ILE A 119 -0.79 2.24 -1.24
CA ILE A 119 -0.84 3.54 -0.55
C ILE A 119 0.54 3.89 -0.01
N PHE A 120 0.91 5.16 -0.16
CA PHE A 120 2.09 5.76 0.49
C PHE A 120 1.65 6.97 1.30
N GLU A 121 1.79 6.89 2.61
CA GLU A 121 1.55 8.01 3.51
C GLU A 121 2.88 8.61 3.95
N ASP A 122 3.02 9.93 3.85
CA ASP A 122 4.20 10.63 4.36
C ASP A 122 4.37 10.34 5.86
N PHE A 123 5.57 9.96 6.28
CA PHE A 123 5.79 9.50 7.65
C PHE A 123 5.60 10.60 8.70
N GLU A 124 5.88 11.88 8.37
CA GLU A 124 5.66 12.98 9.29
C GLU A 124 4.15 13.18 9.52
N ASN A 125 3.37 13.21 8.44
CA ASN A 125 1.91 13.31 8.53
C ASN A 125 1.29 12.11 9.27
N TYR A 126 1.78 10.90 8.99
CA TYR A 126 1.38 9.70 9.71
C TYR A 126 1.67 9.83 11.20
N LEU A 127 2.85 10.30 11.58
CA LEU A 127 3.22 10.45 12.99
C LEU A 127 2.31 11.46 13.70
N VAL A 128 2.03 12.61 13.07
CA VAL A 128 1.11 13.61 13.61
C VAL A 128 -0.28 13.03 13.82
N SER A 129 -0.82 12.31 12.83
CA SER A 129 -2.16 11.70 12.94
C SER A 129 -2.23 10.66 14.06
N GLN A 130 -1.19 9.83 14.24
CA GLN A 130 -1.12 8.86 15.34
C GLN A 130 -1.04 9.54 16.71
N LEU A 131 -0.32 10.65 16.83
CA LEU A 131 -0.23 11.42 18.07
C LEU A 131 -1.59 12.02 18.45
N GLU A 132 -2.29 12.65 17.50
CA GLU A 132 -3.63 13.21 17.73
C GLU A 132 -4.64 12.16 18.18
N ILE A 133 -4.64 10.98 17.56
CA ILE A 133 -5.48 9.84 17.95
C ILE A 133 -5.15 9.42 19.38
N THR A 134 -3.86 9.31 19.72
CA THR A 134 -3.40 8.89 21.05
C THR A 134 -3.83 9.88 22.12
N THR A 135 -3.63 11.19 21.89
CA THR A 135 -4.06 12.25 22.80
C THR A 135 -5.58 12.23 22.99
N SER A 136 -6.34 12.10 21.90
CA SER A 136 -7.81 12.01 21.97
C SER A 136 -8.30 10.78 22.74
N GLN A 137 -7.60 9.65 22.65
CA GLN A 137 -7.92 8.44 23.42
C GLN A 137 -7.57 8.61 24.90
N GLN A 138 -6.46 9.27 25.22
CA GLN A 138 -6.06 9.60 26.59
C GLN A 138 -7.08 10.53 27.26
N GLU A 139 -7.53 11.59 26.58
CA GLU A 139 -8.56 12.51 27.08
C GLU A 139 -9.90 11.81 27.34
N LYS A 140 -10.31 10.90 26.45
CA LYS A 140 -11.50 10.05 26.68
C LYS A 140 -11.33 9.12 27.89
N SER A 141 -10.12 8.62 28.11
CA SER A 141 -9.83 7.74 29.25
C SER A 141 -9.88 8.50 30.58
N ILE A 142 -9.33 9.72 30.62
CA ILE A 142 -9.31 10.60 31.79
C ILE A 142 -10.74 11.02 32.16
N SER A 143 -11.53 11.49 31.19
CA SER A 143 -12.93 11.90 31.42
C SER A 143 -13.81 10.75 31.93
N VAL A 144 -13.60 9.52 31.45
CA VAL A 144 -14.30 8.32 31.97
C VAL A 144 -13.87 7.99 33.41
N ALA A 145 -12.60 8.18 33.76
CA ALA A 145 -12.11 7.97 35.12
C ALA A 145 -12.66 9.03 36.11
N GLU A 146 -12.72 10.30 35.69
CA GLU A 146 -13.29 11.39 36.48
C GLU A 146 -14.80 11.23 36.71
N ALA A 147 -15.54 10.77 35.69
CA ALA A 147 -16.97 10.48 35.79
C ALA A 147 -17.29 9.33 36.78
N LYS A 148 -16.41 8.32 36.87
CA LYS A 148 -16.53 7.21 37.85
C LYS A 148 -16.22 7.65 39.28
N ASN A 149 -15.25 8.55 39.46
CA ASN A 149 -14.91 9.06 40.79
C ASN A 149 -16.00 9.98 41.36
N THR A 150 -16.62 10.81 40.53
CA THR A 150 -17.71 11.73 40.96
C THR A 150 -19.02 11.02 41.30
N THR A 151 -19.28 9.85 40.73
CA THR A 151 -20.45 9.00 41.08
C THR A 151 -20.25 8.17 42.36
N SER A 152 -19.00 7.93 42.79
CA SER A 152 -18.71 7.22 44.04
C SER A 152 -18.82 8.08 45.30
N THR A 153 -18.74 9.41 45.19
CA THR A 153 -18.79 10.35 46.34
C THR A 153 -20.19 10.87 46.68
N LYS A 154 -21.25 10.38 46.03
CA LYS A 154 -22.64 10.67 46.39
C LYS A 154 -23.33 9.40 46.91
N ALA A 155 -23.11 9.08 48.18
CA ALA A 155 -24.03 8.27 48.97
C ALA A 155 -24.14 8.90 50.38
N PRO A 156 -25.36 9.19 50.87
CA PRO A 156 -25.60 9.74 52.21
C PRO A 156 -25.37 8.71 53.33
#